data_AF-A0A842Y4U1-F1
#
_entry.id   AF-A0A842Y4U1-F1
#
_cell.length_a   1.000
_cell.length_b   1.000
_cell.length_c   1.000
_cell.angle_alpha   90.00
_cell.angle_beta   90.00
_cell.angle_gamma   90.00
#
_symmetry.space_group_name_H-M   'P 1'
#
loop_
_entity.id
_entity.type
_entity.pdbx_description
1 polymer ?
#
loop_
_entity_poly.entity_id
_entity_poly.type
_entity_poly.pdbx_seq_one_letter_code
_entity_poly.pdbx_strand_id
1 'polypeptide(L)'
;MVSEFALRVRDSVKDQVNIDEGNCGTCHRVLREISEQGGYASTRERPDGVRSRIYDDKGNVVGEGEGITWPPAILFAMVEGGFFTPEVEQELVQSLQCIIDMEKVADIYGYGRVVTPVAAAYKEVWEEGGHVEIRRNNWGIEVVFYDPEGSELAVGPISYCPTCGTAAALPRYPELAEKIKAQLQGAHNTGRDKYERDIETRFMYKRGRVYVEIYEQGQRTGRSMACCIAYTAVKAEINAGIAGPKWGALFREYCRVCPVKLCRNARSDTGRAGNLIISDLENKELNTDVGINTYVTAQVRRDKEIMGQGIGTVCAFSSLLNAAAKSIRLKSELGSSREIVEE
;
A
#
# COMPACT_ATOMS: atom_id res chain seq x y z
N MET A 1 10.34 -27.21 -2.32
CA MET A 1 11.80 -27.08 -2.13
C MET A 1 12.14 -25.64 -2.45
N VAL A 2 12.71 -24.88 -1.51
CA VAL A 2 13.04 -23.46 -1.70
C VAL A 2 14.14 -23.34 -2.77
N SER A 3 14.00 -22.40 -3.70
CA SER A 3 14.98 -22.20 -4.77
C SER A 3 16.30 -21.65 -4.22
N GLU A 4 17.42 -21.99 -4.87
CA GLU A 4 18.73 -21.43 -4.51
C GLU A 4 18.74 -19.90 -4.60
N PHE A 5 18.04 -19.33 -5.59
CA PHE A 5 17.85 -17.89 -5.73
C PHE A 5 17.18 -17.28 -4.49
N ALA A 6 16.07 -17.87 -4.03
CA ALA A 6 15.35 -17.40 -2.85
C ALA A 6 16.22 -17.49 -1.58
N LEU A 7 17.02 -18.55 -1.43
CA LEU A 7 17.97 -18.69 -0.32
C LEU A 7 19.02 -17.57 -0.33
N ARG A 8 19.61 -17.26 -1.49
CA ARG A 8 20.60 -16.18 -1.62
C ARG A 8 20.01 -14.81 -1.31
N VAL A 9 18.80 -14.53 -1.79
CA VAL A 9 18.09 -13.29 -1.47
C VAL A 9 17.82 -13.22 0.03
N ARG A 10 17.26 -14.28 0.62
CA ARG A 10 16.97 -14.37 2.04
C ARG A 10 18.21 -14.11 2.90
N ASP A 11 19.32 -14.77 2.59
CA ASP A 11 20.55 -14.62 3.37
C ASP A 11 21.14 -13.20 3.31
N SER A 12 20.88 -12.46 2.22
CA SER A 12 21.33 -11.06 2.07
C SER A 12 20.50 -10.08 2.91
N VAL A 13 19.20 -10.36 3.12
CA VAL A 13 18.27 -9.42 3.77
C VAL A 13 17.81 -9.82 5.16
N LYS A 14 18.05 -11.05 5.63
CA LYS A 14 17.51 -11.58 6.89
C LYS A 14 17.77 -10.68 8.10
N ASP A 15 18.96 -10.10 8.21
CA ASP A 15 19.34 -9.23 9.34
C ASP A 15 18.85 -7.77 9.16
N GLN A 16 18.26 -7.46 8.01
CA GLN A 16 17.74 -6.13 7.67
C GLN A 16 16.20 -6.07 7.71
N VAL A 17 15.51 -7.21 7.75
CA VAL A 17 14.06 -7.25 7.89
C VAL A 17 13.73 -6.86 9.32
N ASN A 18 13.02 -5.75 9.47
CA ASN A 18 12.60 -5.24 10.77
C ASN A 18 11.08 -5.13 10.78
N ILE A 19 10.46 -5.65 11.85
CA ILE A 19 9.03 -5.51 12.12
C ILE A 19 8.57 -4.06 11.98
N ASP A 20 9.34 -3.09 12.48
CA ASP A 20 8.99 -1.66 12.46
C ASP A 20 8.74 -1.11 11.05
N GLU A 21 9.28 -1.73 10.00
CA GLU A 21 9.06 -1.31 8.61
C GLU A 21 7.71 -1.79 8.05
N GLY A 22 7.08 -2.74 8.73
CA GLY A 22 5.82 -3.40 8.40
C GLY A 22 5.83 -4.10 7.05
N ASN A 23 4.70 -4.70 6.68
CA ASN A 23 4.49 -5.41 5.42
C ASN A 23 4.95 -4.60 4.20
N CYS A 24 4.63 -3.31 4.18
CA CYS A 24 4.99 -2.43 3.09
C CYS A 24 6.51 -2.28 2.96
N GLY A 25 7.23 -1.90 4.02
CA GLY A 25 8.68 -1.72 3.98
C GLY A 25 9.41 -3.05 3.72
N THR A 26 9.00 -4.13 4.38
CA THR A 26 9.53 -5.48 4.16
C THR A 26 9.43 -5.91 2.70
N CYS A 27 8.26 -5.73 2.08
CA CYS A 27 8.05 -6.03 0.66
C CYS A 27 8.96 -5.22 -0.27
N HIS A 28 9.16 -3.92 0.00
CA HIS A 28 10.06 -3.09 -0.81
C HIS A 28 11.52 -3.52 -0.66
N ARG A 29 11.94 -3.86 0.56
CA ARG A 29 13.30 -4.34 0.86
C ARG A 29 13.62 -5.63 0.14
N VAL A 30 12.73 -6.62 0.20
CA VAL A 30 12.94 -7.90 -0.48
C VAL A 30 12.82 -7.76 -2.00
N LEU A 31 11.89 -6.95 -2.51
CA LEU A 31 11.81 -6.65 -3.95
C LEU A 31 13.10 -6.02 -4.48
N ARG A 32 13.73 -5.17 -3.67
CA ARG A 32 15.02 -4.58 -3.99
C ARG A 32 16.09 -5.64 -4.16
N GLU A 33 16.24 -6.52 -3.18
CA GLU A 33 17.24 -7.59 -3.23
C GLU A 33 16.99 -8.55 -4.41
N ILE A 34 15.73 -8.96 -4.62
CA ILE A 34 15.32 -9.76 -5.79
C ILE A 34 15.79 -9.09 -7.08
N SER A 35 15.60 -7.78 -7.19
CA SER A 35 15.97 -7.01 -8.40
C SER A 35 17.49 -6.85 -8.56
N GLU A 36 18.22 -6.66 -7.46
CA GLU A 36 19.69 -6.55 -7.47
C GLU A 36 20.34 -7.88 -7.88
N GLN A 37 19.68 -9.01 -7.59
CA GLN A 37 20.11 -10.34 -8.04
C GLN A 37 19.54 -10.75 -9.41
N GLY A 38 18.86 -9.86 -10.13
CA GLY A 38 18.39 -10.09 -11.50
C GLY A 38 16.98 -10.67 -11.65
N GLY A 39 16.27 -10.91 -10.53
CA GLY A 39 14.86 -11.30 -10.53
C GLY A 39 13.90 -10.12 -10.61
N TYR A 40 12.60 -10.40 -10.61
CA TYR A 40 11.54 -9.39 -10.57
C TYR A 40 10.20 -9.97 -10.12
N ALA A 41 9.26 -9.12 -9.71
CA ALA A 41 7.88 -9.53 -9.47
C ALA A 41 7.01 -9.18 -10.70
N SER A 42 6.02 -10.01 -10.99
CA SER A 42 5.07 -9.81 -12.09
C SER A 42 3.66 -10.04 -11.58
N THR A 43 2.72 -9.23 -12.04
CA THR A 43 1.31 -9.36 -11.65
C THR A 43 0.37 -9.28 -12.85
N ARG A 44 -0.79 -9.92 -12.69
CA ARG A 44 -1.94 -9.82 -13.57
C ARG A 44 -3.20 -9.65 -12.74
N GLU A 45 -4.10 -8.78 -13.19
CA GLU A 45 -5.40 -8.59 -12.55
C GLU A 45 -6.26 -9.86 -12.76
N ARG A 46 -7.15 -10.12 -11.82
CA ARG A 46 -8.17 -11.17 -11.86
C ARG A 46 -9.50 -10.58 -11.36
N PRO A 47 -10.67 -11.10 -11.73
CA PRO A 47 -11.95 -10.56 -11.26
C PRO A 47 -12.02 -10.38 -9.74
N ASP A 48 -11.47 -11.33 -9.00
CA ASP A 48 -11.38 -11.40 -7.54
C ASP A 48 -10.20 -10.63 -6.93
N GLY A 49 -9.20 -10.20 -7.71
CA GLY A 49 -8.03 -9.53 -7.13
C GLY A 49 -6.84 -9.46 -8.07
N VAL A 50 -5.67 -9.84 -7.56
CA VAL A 50 -4.40 -9.83 -8.29
C VAL A 50 -3.67 -11.14 -8.04
N ARG A 51 -3.16 -11.75 -9.12
CA ARG A 51 -2.17 -12.81 -9.01
C ARG A 51 -0.78 -12.25 -9.26
N SER A 52 0.17 -12.66 -8.44
CA SER A 52 1.57 -12.30 -8.50
C SER A 52 2.46 -13.52 -8.67
N ARG A 53 3.60 -13.32 -9.33
CA ARG A 53 4.69 -14.29 -9.47
C ARG A 53 6.02 -13.60 -9.23
N ILE A 54 6.94 -14.29 -8.56
CA ILE A 54 8.34 -13.88 -8.47
C ILE A 54 9.13 -14.71 -9.48
N TYR A 55 9.91 -14.02 -10.32
CA TYR A 55 10.83 -14.62 -11.28
C TYR A 55 12.26 -14.49 -10.77
N ASP A 56 13.04 -15.57 -10.88
CA ASP A 56 14.47 -15.58 -10.57
C ASP A 56 15.32 -14.96 -11.71
N ASP A 57 16.63 -14.99 -11.53
CA ASP A 57 17.64 -14.50 -12.47
C ASP A 57 17.70 -15.29 -13.79
N LYS A 58 17.04 -16.45 -13.86
CA LYS A 58 16.95 -17.33 -15.02
C LYS A 58 15.57 -17.28 -15.69
N GLY A 59 14.64 -16.50 -15.15
CA GLY A 59 13.27 -16.38 -15.64
C GLY A 59 12.35 -17.54 -15.21
N ASN A 60 12.73 -18.35 -14.22
CA ASN A 60 11.85 -19.35 -13.63
C ASN A 60 10.96 -18.69 -12.57
N VAL A 61 9.73 -19.19 -12.44
CA VAL A 61 8.84 -18.81 -11.34
C VAL A 61 9.30 -19.50 -10.06
N VAL A 62 9.61 -18.72 -9.03
CA VAL A 62 10.12 -19.21 -7.73
C VAL A 62 9.19 -18.89 -6.57
N GLY A 63 8.10 -18.17 -6.80
CA GLY A 63 7.05 -17.90 -5.82
C GLY A 63 5.79 -17.39 -6.51
N GLU A 64 4.63 -17.74 -5.97
CA GLU A 64 3.32 -17.30 -6.45
C GLU A 64 2.46 -16.84 -5.27
N GLY A 65 1.61 -15.86 -5.50
CA GLY A 65 0.75 -15.32 -4.45
C GLY A 65 -0.43 -14.56 -5.02
N GLU A 66 -1.46 -14.41 -4.21
CA GLU A 66 -2.69 -13.70 -4.57
C GLU A 66 -3.02 -12.64 -3.51
N GLY A 67 -3.85 -11.67 -3.86
CA GLY A 67 -4.27 -10.65 -2.92
C GLY A 67 -5.20 -9.61 -3.53
N ILE A 68 -5.78 -8.80 -2.66
CA ILE A 68 -6.80 -7.79 -3.03
C ILE A 68 -6.27 -6.68 -3.95
N THR A 69 -4.95 -6.52 -4.05
CA THR A 69 -4.25 -5.61 -4.98
C THR A 69 -2.77 -6.02 -5.10
N TRP A 70 -1.96 -5.31 -5.89
CA TRP A 70 -0.60 -5.77 -6.24
C TRP A 70 0.36 -5.93 -5.06
N PRO A 71 0.53 -4.94 -4.16
CA PRO A 71 1.52 -5.06 -3.08
C PRO A 71 1.34 -6.28 -2.14
N PRO A 72 0.14 -6.59 -1.61
CA PRO A 72 -0.05 -7.80 -0.79
C PRO A 72 0.16 -9.08 -1.61
N ALA A 73 -0.30 -9.15 -2.87
CA ALA A 73 -0.06 -10.32 -3.72
C ALA A 73 1.43 -10.57 -3.97
N ILE A 74 2.22 -9.50 -4.16
CA ILE A 74 3.69 -9.57 -4.30
C ILE A 74 4.33 -10.09 -3.01
N LEU A 75 3.92 -9.57 -1.84
CA LEU A 75 4.48 -10.04 -0.57
C LEU A 75 4.12 -11.49 -0.28
N PHE A 76 2.89 -11.93 -0.55
CA PHE A 76 2.52 -13.34 -0.47
C PHE A 76 3.39 -14.22 -1.37
N ALA A 77 3.63 -13.80 -2.61
CA ALA A 77 4.51 -14.53 -3.52
C ALA A 77 5.96 -14.62 -3.02
N MET A 78 6.42 -13.64 -2.24
CA MET A 78 7.73 -13.69 -1.56
C MET A 78 7.71 -14.63 -0.35
N VAL A 79 6.63 -14.67 0.42
CA VAL A 79 6.46 -15.61 1.54
C VAL A 79 6.44 -17.04 1.02
N GLU A 80 5.56 -17.35 0.07
CA GLU A 80 5.46 -18.68 -0.55
C GLU A 80 6.74 -19.10 -1.28
N GLY A 81 7.49 -18.14 -1.81
CA GLY A 81 8.77 -18.39 -2.48
C GLY A 81 9.94 -18.71 -1.55
N GLY A 82 9.76 -18.61 -0.23
CA GLY A 82 10.81 -18.89 0.75
C GLY A 82 11.86 -17.79 0.90
N PHE A 83 11.49 -16.54 0.66
CA PHE A 83 12.39 -15.38 0.70
C PHE A 83 12.63 -14.84 2.12
N PHE A 84 12.02 -15.43 3.14
CA PHE A 84 12.13 -15.01 4.53
C PHE A 84 12.56 -16.18 5.42
N THR A 85 13.01 -15.89 6.65
CA THR A 85 13.27 -16.95 7.63
C THR A 85 11.92 -17.52 8.11
N PRO A 86 11.86 -18.79 8.54
CA PRO A 86 10.61 -19.41 8.98
C PRO A 86 9.84 -18.60 10.03
N GLU A 87 10.58 -17.94 10.93
CA GLU A 87 10.00 -17.10 11.99
C GLU A 87 9.32 -15.87 11.38
N VAL A 88 9.96 -15.19 10.44
CA VAL A 88 9.40 -14.01 9.75
C VAL A 88 8.24 -14.43 8.85
N GLU A 89 8.33 -15.58 8.17
CA GLU A 89 7.24 -16.09 7.32
C GLU A 89 5.95 -16.29 8.13
N GLN A 90 6.05 -16.94 9.29
CA GLN A 90 4.90 -17.18 10.15
C GLN A 90 4.20 -15.88 10.57
N GLU A 91 4.97 -14.85 10.90
CA GLU A 91 4.46 -13.54 11.30
C GLU A 91 3.85 -12.77 10.11
N LEU A 92 4.50 -12.80 8.95
CA LEU A 92 3.99 -12.16 7.74
C LEU A 92 2.65 -12.77 7.32
N VAL A 93 2.51 -14.10 7.37
CA VAL A 93 1.23 -14.79 7.10
C VAL A 93 0.13 -14.31 8.04
N GLN A 94 0.42 -14.17 9.34
CA GLN A 94 -0.55 -13.65 10.31
C GLN A 94 -0.94 -12.20 10.05
N SER A 95 -0.05 -11.40 9.48
CA SER A 95 -0.29 -9.98 9.22
C SER A 95 -0.92 -9.67 7.84
N LEU A 96 -1.14 -10.69 7.02
CA LEU A 96 -1.72 -10.57 5.67
C LEU A 96 -3.13 -11.14 5.56
N GLN A 97 -3.89 -11.10 6.66
CA GLN A 97 -5.25 -11.64 6.76
C GLN A 97 -6.26 -10.97 5.82
N CYS A 98 -5.95 -9.82 5.24
CA CYS A 98 -6.77 -9.19 4.20
C CYS A 98 -7.09 -10.09 2.99
N ILE A 99 -6.30 -11.14 2.75
CA ILE A 99 -6.57 -12.12 1.69
C ILE A 99 -7.87 -12.91 1.93
N ILE A 100 -8.28 -13.08 3.19
CA ILE A 100 -9.49 -13.83 3.56
C ILE A 100 -10.75 -13.15 3.02
N ASP A 101 -10.69 -11.84 2.79
CA ASP A 101 -11.81 -11.06 2.28
C ASP A 101 -11.69 -10.70 0.80
N MET A 102 -10.76 -11.34 0.07
CA MET A 102 -10.51 -11.01 -1.33
C MET A 102 -11.77 -11.04 -2.19
N GLU A 103 -12.56 -12.11 -2.12
CA GLU A 103 -13.83 -12.22 -2.85
C GLU A 103 -14.85 -11.15 -2.43
N LYS A 104 -14.92 -10.84 -1.13
CA LYS A 104 -15.86 -9.83 -0.61
C LYS A 104 -15.46 -8.42 -1.02
N VAL A 105 -14.16 -8.12 -1.03
CA VAL A 105 -13.63 -6.84 -1.55
C VAL A 105 -13.88 -6.75 -3.05
N ALA A 106 -13.73 -7.86 -3.77
CA ALA A 106 -13.97 -7.91 -5.21
C ALA A 106 -15.45 -7.69 -5.57
N ASP A 107 -16.38 -8.16 -4.74
CA ASP A 107 -17.81 -7.94 -4.94
C ASP A 107 -18.19 -6.44 -4.93
N ILE A 108 -17.41 -5.58 -4.28
CA ILE A 108 -17.65 -4.13 -4.23
C ILE A 108 -17.19 -3.43 -5.53
N TYR A 109 -16.00 -3.77 -6.03
CA TYR A 109 -15.44 -3.11 -7.22
C TYR A 109 -14.60 -4.02 -8.14
N GLY A 110 -13.97 -5.06 -7.58
CA GLY A 110 -13.29 -6.11 -8.34
C GLY A 110 -11.94 -5.69 -8.94
N TYR A 111 -11.27 -6.68 -9.55
CA TYR A 111 -10.09 -6.47 -10.40
C TYR A 111 -8.90 -5.77 -9.73
N GLY A 112 -8.63 -6.12 -8.46
CA GLY A 112 -7.47 -5.61 -7.75
C GLY A 112 -7.52 -4.10 -7.42
N ARG A 113 -8.68 -3.44 -7.59
CA ARG A 113 -8.85 -1.99 -7.44
C ARG A 113 -9.47 -1.60 -6.12
N VAL A 114 -8.61 -1.23 -5.18
CA VAL A 114 -9.03 -0.83 -3.83
C VAL A 114 -9.08 0.68 -3.61
N VAL A 115 -8.34 1.49 -4.39
CA VAL A 115 -8.22 2.93 -4.12
C VAL A 115 -9.55 3.67 -4.29
N THR A 116 -10.29 3.38 -5.36
CA THR A 116 -11.58 4.02 -5.64
C THR A 116 -12.64 3.73 -4.57
N PRO A 117 -12.93 2.46 -4.19
CA PRO A 117 -13.89 2.18 -3.13
C PRO A 117 -13.45 2.69 -1.76
N VAL A 118 -12.15 2.66 -1.45
CA VAL A 118 -11.62 3.22 -0.20
C VAL A 118 -11.81 4.73 -0.13
N ALA A 119 -11.57 5.44 -1.23
CA ALA A 119 -11.84 6.88 -1.31
C ALA A 119 -13.32 7.19 -1.10
N ALA A 120 -14.23 6.42 -1.70
CA ALA A 120 -15.66 6.57 -1.46
C ALA A 120 -16.00 6.34 0.02
N ALA A 121 -15.49 5.27 0.64
CA ALA A 121 -15.72 4.97 2.06
C ALA A 121 -15.27 6.09 3.00
N TYR A 122 -14.05 6.60 2.82
CA TYR A 122 -13.56 7.72 3.63
C TYR A 122 -14.46 8.94 3.53
N LYS A 123 -14.98 9.21 2.33
CA LYS A 123 -15.85 10.36 2.09
C LYS A 123 -17.18 10.20 2.80
N GLU A 124 -17.84 9.06 2.62
CA GLU A 124 -19.15 8.79 3.22
C GLU A 124 -19.10 8.81 4.76
N VAL A 125 -18.12 8.11 5.35
CA VAL A 125 -17.96 8.07 6.82
C VAL A 125 -17.75 9.47 7.40
N TRP A 126 -16.93 10.29 6.74
CA TRP A 126 -16.70 11.67 7.18
C TRP A 126 -17.93 12.56 6.99
N GLU A 127 -18.67 12.43 5.88
CA GLU A 127 -19.90 13.20 5.63
C GLU A 127 -21.02 12.86 6.62
N GLU A 128 -21.04 11.62 7.12
CA GLU A 128 -21.94 11.16 8.19
C GLU A 128 -21.49 11.63 9.59
N GLY A 129 -20.29 12.21 9.72
CA GLY A 129 -19.73 12.72 10.98
C GLY A 129 -18.90 11.70 11.76
N GLY A 130 -18.72 10.49 11.21
CA GLY A 130 -17.85 9.46 11.75
C GLY A 130 -16.37 9.69 11.38
N HIS A 131 -15.53 8.72 11.73
CA HIS A 131 -14.11 8.75 11.38
C HIS A 131 -13.56 7.34 11.10
N VAL A 132 -12.40 7.29 10.44
CA VAL A 132 -11.70 6.04 10.16
C VAL A 132 -10.33 6.11 10.81
N GLU A 133 -10.09 5.26 11.79
CA GLU A 133 -8.82 5.19 12.49
C GLU A 133 -7.93 4.12 11.85
N ILE A 134 -6.62 4.40 11.78
CA ILE A 134 -5.63 3.42 11.36
C ILE A 134 -4.69 3.13 12.52
N ARG A 135 -4.47 1.84 12.78
CA ARG A 135 -3.63 1.35 13.87
C ARG A 135 -2.63 0.36 13.32
N ARG A 136 -1.44 0.33 13.91
CA ARG A 136 -0.46 -0.70 13.68
C ARG A 136 -0.87 -1.95 14.44
N ASN A 137 -0.77 -3.09 13.78
CA ASN A 137 -0.96 -4.38 14.41
C ASN A 137 0.07 -5.35 13.84
N ASN A 138 1.07 -5.70 14.66
CA ASN A 138 2.21 -6.53 14.27
C ASN A 138 2.98 -5.93 13.06
N TRP A 139 3.20 -6.71 11.99
CA TRP A 139 3.73 -6.23 10.70
C TRP A 139 2.70 -5.44 9.86
N GLY A 140 1.42 -5.53 10.18
CA GLY A 140 0.35 -4.96 9.37
C GLY A 140 -0.31 -3.73 9.98
N ILE A 141 -1.41 -3.37 9.35
CA ILE A 141 -2.29 -2.26 9.74
C ILE A 141 -3.70 -2.79 9.92
N GLU A 142 -4.32 -2.40 11.02
CA GLU A 142 -5.74 -2.56 11.29
C GLU A 142 -6.43 -1.23 11.01
N VAL A 143 -7.68 -1.30 10.53
CA VAL A 143 -8.49 -0.12 10.22
C VAL A 143 -9.84 -0.28 10.89
N VAL A 144 -10.27 0.78 11.57
CA VAL A 144 -11.53 0.79 12.30
C VAL A 144 -12.40 1.95 11.81
N PHE A 145 -13.66 1.63 11.53
CA PHE A 145 -14.70 2.60 11.22
C PHE A 145 -15.45 2.96 12.49
N TYR A 146 -15.68 4.25 12.71
CA TYR A 146 -16.41 4.79 13.85
C TYR A 146 -17.58 5.65 13.39
N ASP A 147 -18.67 5.60 14.15
CA ASP A 147 -19.81 6.51 14.01
C ASP A 147 -19.51 7.89 14.64
N PRO A 148 -20.43 8.88 14.53
CA PRO A 148 -20.25 10.20 15.14
C PRO A 148 -20.17 10.20 16.67
N GLU A 149 -20.78 9.21 17.31
CA GLU A 149 -20.77 9.01 18.77
C GLU A 149 -19.47 8.34 19.26
N GLY A 150 -18.66 7.79 18.36
CA GLY A 150 -17.41 7.08 18.65
C GLY A 150 -17.58 5.58 18.87
N SER A 151 -18.72 4.99 18.49
CA SER A 151 -18.93 3.54 18.51
C SER A 151 -18.28 2.88 17.29
N GLU A 152 -17.68 1.71 17.51
CA GLU A 152 -17.10 0.92 16.42
C GLU A 152 -18.18 0.36 15.49
N LEU A 153 -18.10 0.72 14.22
CA LEU A 153 -18.98 0.22 13.16
C LEU A 153 -18.41 -1.06 12.51
N ALA A 154 -17.09 -1.08 12.28
CA ALA A 154 -16.42 -2.23 11.69
C ALA A 154 -14.91 -2.18 11.93
N VAL A 155 -14.30 -3.35 12.15
CA VAL A 155 -12.85 -3.54 12.29
C VAL A 155 -12.35 -4.46 11.18
N GLY A 156 -11.41 -3.98 10.37
CA GLY A 156 -10.76 -4.77 9.33
C GLY A 156 -9.77 -5.80 9.90
N PRO A 157 -9.44 -6.85 9.14
CA PRO A 157 -8.37 -7.76 9.53
C PRO A 157 -7.00 -7.07 9.39
N ILE A 158 -5.97 -7.64 10.01
CA ILE A 158 -4.60 -7.16 9.85
C ILE A 158 -4.22 -7.20 8.36
N SER A 159 -3.74 -6.07 7.85
CA SER A 159 -3.60 -5.83 6.42
C SER A 159 -2.24 -5.24 6.03
N TYR A 160 -1.91 -5.29 4.74
CA TYR A 160 -0.61 -4.83 4.21
C TYR A 160 -0.32 -3.33 4.46
N CYS A 161 -1.34 -2.48 4.33
CA CYS A 161 -1.23 -1.03 4.51
C CYS A 161 -2.63 -0.42 4.77
N PRO A 162 -2.74 0.88 5.09
CA PRO A 162 -4.03 1.51 5.42
C PRO A 162 -5.09 1.37 4.33
N THR A 163 -4.71 1.47 3.05
CA THR A 163 -5.64 1.31 1.93
C THR A 163 -6.15 -0.13 1.83
N CYS A 164 -5.27 -1.12 2.04
CA CYS A 164 -5.67 -2.53 2.04
C CYS A 164 -6.56 -2.85 3.24
N GLY A 165 -6.24 -2.32 4.42
CA GLY A 165 -7.04 -2.49 5.63
C GLY A 165 -8.41 -1.87 5.53
N THR A 166 -8.51 -0.67 4.95
CA THR A 166 -9.81 -0.03 4.71
C THR A 166 -10.63 -0.88 3.75
N ALA A 167 -10.06 -1.29 2.61
CA ALA A 167 -10.76 -2.15 1.67
C ALA A 167 -11.25 -3.45 2.30
N ALA A 168 -10.43 -4.11 3.13
CA ALA A 168 -10.80 -5.33 3.84
C ALA A 168 -11.79 -5.09 4.99
N ALA A 169 -11.86 -3.88 5.55
CA ALA A 169 -12.82 -3.50 6.57
C ALA A 169 -14.22 -3.22 5.97
N LEU A 170 -14.32 -2.69 4.73
CA LEU A 170 -15.61 -2.37 4.08
C LEU A 170 -16.64 -3.52 4.14
N PRO A 171 -16.31 -4.77 3.76
CA PRO A 171 -17.27 -5.88 3.81
C PRO A 171 -17.87 -6.17 5.19
N ARG A 172 -17.25 -5.67 6.27
CA ARG A 172 -17.75 -5.80 7.64
C ARG A 172 -18.67 -4.65 8.05
N TYR A 173 -18.86 -3.67 7.17
CA TYR A 173 -19.88 -2.62 7.28
C TYR A 173 -20.83 -2.73 6.06
N PRO A 174 -21.79 -3.68 6.07
CA PRO A 174 -22.56 -4.03 4.88
C PRO A 174 -23.35 -2.88 4.27
N GLU A 175 -23.92 -2.00 5.09
CA GLU A 175 -24.67 -0.83 4.62
C GLU A 175 -23.78 0.11 3.78
N LEU A 176 -22.60 0.45 4.29
CA LEU A 176 -21.63 1.26 3.56
C LEU A 176 -21.09 0.53 2.32
N ALA A 177 -20.82 -0.77 2.41
CA ALA A 177 -20.35 -1.56 1.29
C ALA A 177 -21.35 -1.57 0.12
N GLU A 178 -22.64 -1.79 0.39
CA GLU A 178 -23.69 -1.76 -0.63
C GLU A 178 -23.89 -0.36 -1.21
N LYS A 179 -23.82 0.69 -0.37
CA LYS A 179 -23.87 2.09 -0.81
C LYS A 179 -22.75 2.40 -1.82
N ILE A 180 -21.52 2.00 -1.51
CA ILE A 180 -20.36 2.21 -2.38
C ILE A 180 -20.44 1.36 -3.65
N LYS A 181 -20.85 0.09 -3.53
CA LYS A 181 -21.05 -0.80 -4.68
C LYS A 181 -22.05 -0.20 -5.67
N ALA A 182 -23.17 0.32 -5.19
CA ALA A 182 -24.16 1.01 -6.00
C ALA A 182 -23.60 2.30 -6.63
N GLN A 183 -22.86 3.10 -5.88
CA GLN A 183 -22.23 4.33 -6.38
C GLN A 183 -21.21 4.06 -7.50
N LEU A 184 -20.48 2.96 -7.42
CA LEU A 184 -19.43 2.59 -8.37
C LEU A 184 -19.94 1.71 -9.52
N GLN A 185 -21.23 1.41 -9.57
CA GLN A 185 -21.81 0.62 -10.64
C GLN A 185 -21.61 1.33 -11.99
N GLY A 186 -20.95 0.64 -12.93
CA GLY A 186 -20.63 1.19 -14.25
C GLY A 186 -19.47 2.19 -14.28
N ALA A 187 -18.82 2.46 -13.15
CA ALA A 187 -17.60 3.27 -13.13
C ALA A 187 -16.44 2.56 -13.85
N HIS A 188 -15.53 3.36 -14.42
CA HIS A 188 -14.39 2.83 -15.16
C HIS A 188 -13.40 2.11 -14.24
N ASN A 189 -13.24 0.80 -14.43
CA ASN A 189 -12.30 -0.02 -13.68
C ASN A 189 -11.07 -0.38 -14.54
N THR A 190 -9.94 0.30 -14.28
CA THR A 190 -8.67 0.04 -14.99
C THR A 190 -8.10 -1.35 -14.74
N GLY A 191 -8.49 -2.03 -13.66
CA GLY A 191 -8.14 -3.42 -13.41
C GLY A 191 -8.86 -4.36 -14.35
N ARG A 192 -10.14 -4.08 -14.62
CA ARG A 192 -10.93 -4.80 -15.61
C ARG A 192 -10.33 -4.67 -17.00
N ASP A 193 -9.95 -3.46 -17.41
CA ASP A 193 -9.27 -3.23 -18.70
C ASP A 193 -8.01 -4.10 -18.83
N LYS A 194 -7.18 -4.13 -17.78
CA LYS A 194 -5.95 -4.91 -17.77
C LYS A 194 -6.21 -6.41 -17.80
N TYR A 195 -7.26 -6.89 -17.13
CA TYR A 195 -7.67 -8.28 -17.20
C TYR A 195 -8.13 -8.66 -18.62
N GLU A 196 -9.03 -7.87 -19.21
CA GLU A 196 -9.58 -8.12 -20.55
C GLU A 196 -8.52 -8.03 -21.65
N ARG A 197 -7.49 -7.20 -21.47
CA ARG A 197 -6.37 -7.00 -22.40
C ARG A 197 -5.14 -7.88 -22.09
N ASP A 198 -5.24 -8.77 -21.10
CA ASP A 198 -4.16 -9.65 -20.64
C ASP A 198 -2.83 -8.92 -20.36
N ILE A 199 -2.93 -7.81 -19.61
CA ILE A 199 -1.80 -6.93 -19.30
C ILE A 199 -0.98 -7.48 -18.13
N GLU A 200 0.32 -7.61 -18.36
CA GLU A 200 1.31 -7.95 -17.33
C GLU A 200 1.93 -6.67 -16.76
N THR A 201 1.96 -6.54 -15.44
CA THR A 201 2.69 -5.47 -14.75
C THR A 201 3.92 -6.05 -14.06
N ARG A 202 5.11 -5.64 -14.47
CA ARG A 202 6.39 -6.06 -13.88
C ARG A 202 6.93 -5.02 -12.91
N PHE A 203 7.32 -5.45 -11.73
CA PHE A 203 7.86 -4.65 -10.65
C PHE A 203 9.30 -5.04 -10.38
N MET A 204 10.17 -4.04 -10.35
CA MET A 204 11.59 -4.16 -10.06
C MET A 204 12.01 -3.00 -9.17
N TYR A 205 13.28 -3.01 -8.77
CA TYR A 205 13.97 -1.91 -8.15
C TYR A 205 15.13 -1.46 -9.05
N LYS A 206 15.21 -0.17 -9.36
CA LYS A 206 16.32 0.43 -10.13
C LYS A 206 16.66 1.79 -9.54
N ARG A 207 17.96 2.08 -9.34
CA ARG A 207 18.46 3.37 -8.83
C ARG A 207 17.78 3.80 -7.52
N GLY A 208 17.64 2.86 -6.58
CA GLY A 208 17.05 3.12 -5.26
C GLY A 208 15.54 3.36 -5.27
N ARG A 209 14.83 3.01 -6.35
CA ARG A 209 13.39 3.25 -6.48
C ARG A 209 12.68 2.06 -7.11
N VAL A 210 11.38 1.95 -6.83
CA VAL A 210 10.51 1.02 -7.54
C VAL A 210 10.43 1.45 -9.00
N TYR A 211 10.64 0.49 -9.89
CA TYR A 211 10.54 0.63 -11.33
C TYR A 211 9.48 -0.34 -11.84
N VAL A 212 8.49 0.17 -12.55
CA VAL A 212 7.38 -0.62 -13.09
C VAL A 212 7.36 -0.55 -14.60
N GLU A 213 7.11 -1.67 -15.24
CA GLU A 213 6.84 -1.79 -16.67
C GLU A 213 5.49 -2.46 -16.91
N ILE A 214 4.76 -1.96 -17.90
CA ILE A 214 3.48 -2.49 -18.36
C ILE A 214 3.72 -3.17 -19.70
N TYR A 215 3.32 -4.43 -19.80
CA TYR A 215 3.43 -5.26 -20.99
C TYR A 215 2.06 -5.67 -21.49
N GLU A 216 1.82 -5.49 -22.78
CA GLU A 216 0.63 -5.93 -23.49
C GLU A 216 1.09 -6.69 -24.74
N GLN A 217 0.63 -7.94 -24.90
CA GLN A 217 1.03 -8.80 -26.03
C GLN A 217 2.56 -8.91 -26.21
N GLY A 218 3.30 -8.94 -25.09
CA GLY A 218 4.76 -9.01 -25.09
C GLY A 218 5.49 -7.68 -25.39
N GLN A 219 4.76 -6.62 -25.74
CA GLN A 219 5.33 -5.29 -25.97
C GLN A 219 5.21 -4.41 -24.72
N ARG A 220 6.27 -3.68 -24.39
CA ARG A 220 6.24 -2.73 -23.28
C ARG A 220 5.50 -1.45 -23.71
N THR A 221 4.32 -1.20 -23.15
CA THR A 221 3.47 -0.06 -23.48
C THR A 221 3.63 1.12 -22.50
N GLY A 222 4.10 0.87 -21.28
CA GLY A 222 4.35 1.92 -20.30
C GLY A 222 5.45 1.58 -19.31
N ARG A 223 6.03 2.62 -18.69
CA ARG A 223 6.98 2.46 -17.59
C ARG A 223 7.01 3.66 -16.66
N SER A 224 7.35 3.46 -15.40
CA SER A 224 7.57 4.55 -14.45
C SER A 224 8.54 4.17 -13.35
N MET A 225 9.00 5.19 -12.61
CA MET A 225 9.83 5.03 -11.42
C MET A 225 9.35 5.97 -10.32
N ALA A 226 9.16 5.46 -9.10
CA ALA A 226 8.79 6.25 -7.92
C ALA A 226 9.08 5.52 -6.60
N CYS A 227 8.55 6.06 -5.49
CA CYS A 227 8.88 5.67 -4.11
C CYS A 227 8.01 4.55 -3.52
N CYS A 228 7.00 4.06 -4.24
CA CYS A 228 6.07 3.04 -3.75
C CYS A 228 5.56 2.17 -4.91
N ILE A 229 5.33 0.87 -4.66
CA ILE A 229 4.77 -0.10 -5.62
C ILE A 229 3.48 0.41 -6.27
N ALA A 230 2.43 0.67 -5.48
CA ALA A 230 1.13 1.10 -6.00
C ALA A 230 1.21 2.44 -6.75
N TYR A 231 1.96 3.39 -6.21
CA TYR A 231 2.13 4.71 -6.83
C TYR A 231 2.86 4.62 -8.19
N THR A 232 3.88 3.76 -8.27
CA THR A 232 4.65 3.56 -9.51
C THR A 232 3.82 2.80 -10.55
N ALA A 233 3.02 1.82 -10.14
CA ALA A 233 2.10 1.10 -11.02
C ALA A 233 1.10 2.05 -11.68
N VAL A 234 0.38 2.86 -10.91
CA VAL A 234 -0.60 3.81 -11.46
C VAL A 234 0.07 4.81 -12.41
N LYS A 235 1.27 5.30 -12.10
CA LYS A 235 2.03 6.15 -13.04
C LYS A 235 2.43 5.43 -14.32
N ALA A 236 2.77 4.15 -14.25
CA ALA A 236 3.08 3.36 -15.43
C ALA A 236 1.81 3.10 -16.27
N GLU A 237 0.66 2.88 -15.62
CA GLU A 237 -0.66 2.77 -16.28
C GLU A 237 -1.05 4.07 -16.99
N ILE A 238 -0.80 5.24 -16.40
CA ILE A 238 -1.00 6.55 -17.06
C ILE A 238 -0.11 6.65 -18.31
N ASN A 239 1.17 6.30 -18.18
CA ASN A 239 2.11 6.34 -19.30
C ASN A 239 1.78 5.32 -20.40
N ALA A 240 1.08 4.24 -20.07
CA ALA A 240 0.55 3.25 -21.01
C ALA A 240 -0.80 3.64 -21.63
N GLY A 241 -1.38 4.77 -21.24
CA GLY A 241 -2.71 5.21 -21.71
C GLY A 241 -3.89 4.40 -21.15
N ILE A 242 -3.68 3.67 -20.05
CA ILE A 242 -4.72 2.84 -19.41
C ILE A 242 -5.50 3.66 -18.38
N ALA A 243 -4.80 4.40 -17.54
CA ALA A 243 -5.42 5.20 -16.49
C ALA A 243 -5.72 6.64 -16.96
N GLY A 244 -6.88 7.15 -16.55
CA GLY A 244 -7.39 8.45 -17.01
C GLY A 244 -6.56 9.67 -16.57
N PRO A 245 -6.69 10.81 -17.29
CA PRO A 245 -5.86 12.01 -17.11
C PRO A 245 -6.02 12.67 -15.73
N LYS A 246 -7.19 12.51 -15.08
CA LYS A 246 -7.48 13.04 -13.74
C LYS A 246 -6.51 12.51 -12.68
N TRP A 247 -6.29 11.19 -12.65
CA TRP A 247 -5.31 10.57 -11.75
C TRP A 247 -3.89 11.03 -12.06
N GLY A 248 -3.55 11.18 -13.34
CA GLY A 248 -2.26 11.75 -13.75
C GLY A 248 -2.02 13.17 -13.22
N ALA A 249 -3.04 14.03 -13.20
CA ALA A 249 -2.93 15.36 -12.63
C ALA A 249 -2.70 15.33 -11.12
N LEU A 250 -3.54 14.60 -10.38
CA LEU A 250 -3.47 14.48 -8.92
C LEU A 250 -2.10 13.96 -8.44
N PHE A 251 -1.58 12.92 -9.09
CA PHE A 251 -0.29 12.32 -8.76
C PHE A 251 0.85 13.32 -9.03
N ARG A 252 0.82 14.02 -10.18
CA ARG A 252 1.82 15.05 -10.52
C ARG A 252 1.85 16.18 -9.50
N GLU A 253 0.68 16.65 -9.05
CA GLU A 253 0.56 17.73 -8.06
C GLU A 253 1.11 17.30 -6.70
N TYR A 254 0.67 16.15 -6.18
CA TYR A 254 1.18 15.63 -4.91
C TYR A 254 2.70 15.41 -4.95
N CYS A 255 3.24 14.87 -6.06
CA CYS A 255 4.68 14.70 -6.23
C CYS A 255 5.47 16.03 -6.20
N ARG A 256 4.86 17.20 -6.34
CA ARG A 256 5.57 18.49 -6.17
C ARG A 256 5.78 18.85 -4.70
N VAL A 257 4.90 18.37 -3.82
CA VAL A 257 4.89 18.73 -2.39
C VAL A 257 5.22 17.54 -1.48
N CYS A 258 5.56 16.39 -2.07
CA CYS A 258 5.85 15.15 -1.34
C CYS A 258 7.20 15.21 -0.63
N PRO A 259 7.25 15.04 0.71
CA PRO A 259 8.49 15.08 1.49
C PRO A 259 9.53 14.06 1.03
N VAL A 260 9.13 12.83 0.70
CA VAL A 260 10.04 11.77 0.21
C VAL A 260 10.82 12.23 -1.03
N LYS A 261 10.18 13.00 -1.93
CA LYS A 261 10.86 13.53 -3.10
C LYS A 261 11.72 14.76 -2.76
N LEU A 262 11.21 15.65 -1.91
CA LEU A 262 11.85 16.94 -1.61
C LEU A 262 13.08 16.80 -0.73
N CYS A 263 13.04 15.88 0.23
CA CYS A 263 14.12 15.64 1.18
C CYS A 263 15.21 14.71 0.61
N ARG A 264 15.10 14.30 -0.67
CA ARG A 264 16.09 13.49 -1.42
C ARG A 264 16.61 12.24 -0.70
N ASN A 265 15.89 11.73 0.29
CA ASN A 265 16.30 10.54 1.01
C ASN A 265 16.06 9.31 0.11
N ALA A 266 17.03 9.03 -0.77
CA ALA A 266 16.92 8.07 -1.86
C ALA A 266 16.77 6.61 -1.39
N ARG A 267 16.81 6.38 -0.07
CA ARG A 267 16.66 5.07 0.59
C ARG A 267 15.33 4.88 1.31
N SER A 268 14.47 5.91 1.43
CA SER A 268 13.17 5.75 2.09
C SER A 268 12.05 5.53 1.07
N ASP A 269 11.48 4.32 1.07
CA ASP A 269 10.17 4.10 0.48
C ASP A 269 9.07 4.64 1.41
N THR A 270 7.93 5.00 0.81
CA THR A 270 6.78 5.57 1.55
C THR A 270 6.20 4.60 2.57
N GLY A 271 6.32 3.29 2.33
CA GLY A 271 5.80 2.25 3.20
C GLY A 271 6.54 2.20 4.53
N ARG A 272 7.86 2.00 4.46
CA ARG A 272 8.75 1.97 5.62
C ARG A 272 8.60 3.22 6.48
N ALA A 273 8.72 4.40 5.86
CA ALA A 273 8.68 5.65 6.60
C ALA A 273 7.31 5.93 7.22
N GLY A 274 6.21 5.52 6.56
CA GLY A 274 4.87 5.59 7.15
C GLY A 274 4.69 4.67 8.36
N ASN A 275 5.20 3.43 8.28
CA ASN A 275 5.15 2.46 9.39
C ASN A 275 5.99 2.90 10.61
N LEU A 276 7.14 3.53 10.37
CA LEU A 276 7.92 4.09 11.47
C LEU A 276 7.19 5.25 12.17
N ILE A 277 6.54 6.13 11.38
CA ILE A 277 5.76 7.23 11.95
C ILE A 277 4.59 6.70 12.78
N ILE A 278 3.79 5.76 12.26
CA ILE A 278 2.62 5.28 13.01
C ILE A 278 3.04 4.58 14.32
N SER A 279 4.13 3.82 14.33
CA SER A 279 4.71 3.26 15.56
C SER A 279 5.08 4.34 16.57
N ASP A 280 5.75 5.41 16.12
CA ASP A 280 6.14 6.50 17.00
C ASP A 280 4.93 7.29 17.54
N LEU A 281 3.85 7.38 16.77
CA LEU A 281 2.59 7.99 17.21
C LEU A 281 1.91 7.18 18.30
N GLU A 282 1.76 5.87 18.10
CA GLU A 282 1.14 4.99 19.09
C GLU A 282 1.93 4.93 20.40
N ASN A 283 3.26 4.90 20.33
CA ASN A 283 4.14 4.97 21.50
C ASN A 283 3.97 6.28 22.30
N LYS A 284 3.36 7.32 21.70
CA LYS A 284 3.07 8.62 22.32
C LYS A 284 1.58 8.84 22.56
N GLU A 285 0.78 7.78 22.47
CA GLU A 285 -0.67 7.80 22.66
C GLU A 285 -1.36 8.81 21.71
N LEU A 286 -0.88 8.86 20.45
CA LEU A 286 -1.45 9.68 19.38
C LEU A 286 -2.17 8.79 18.37
N ASN A 287 -3.43 9.14 18.08
CA ASN A 287 -4.26 8.41 17.13
C ASN A 287 -4.14 9.01 15.73
N THR A 288 -4.36 8.19 14.70
CA THR A 288 -4.38 8.65 13.31
C THR A 288 -5.72 8.38 12.66
N ASP A 289 -6.45 9.46 12.42
CA ASP A 289 -7.68 9.42 11.62
C ASP A 289 -7.35 9.68 10.15
N VAL A 290 -8.11 9.03 9.29
CA VAL A 290 -8.01 9.15 7.84
C VAL A 290 -9.35 9.57 7.28
N GLY A 291 -9.28 10.49 6.32
CA GLY A 291 -10.40 10.89 5.50
C GLY A 291 -9.97 11.18 4.08
N ILE A 292 -10.91 11.70 3.31
CA ILE A 292 -10.62 12.22 1.99
C ILE A 292 -11.37 13.52 1.73
N ASN A 293 -10.68 14.46 1.09
CA ASN A 293 -11.33 15.55 0.37
C ASN A 293 -10.89 15.46 -1.10
N THR A 294 -10.01 16.36 -1.57
CA THR A 294 -9.29 16.16 -2.83
C THR A 294 -8.21 15.07 -2.72
N TYR A 295 -7.62 14.95 -1.54
CA TYR A 295 -6.49 14.07 -1.22
C TYR A 295 -6.82 13.21 -0.01
N VAL A 296 -6.21 12.02 0.08
CA VAL A 296 -6.24 11.23 1.32
C VAL A 296 -5.59 12.06 2.40
N THR A 297 -6.32 12.33 3.48
CA THR A 297 -5.89 13.24 4.54
C THR A 297 -5.74 12.46 5.82
N ALA A 298 -4.55 12.52 6.42
CA ALA A 298 -4.31 11.98 7.76
C ALA A 298 -4.36 13.12 8.76
N GLN A 299 -5.11 12.93 9.84
CA GLN A 299 -5.18 13.82 11.01
C GLN A 299 -4.63 13.05 12.21
N VAL A 300 -3.53 13.55 12.76
CA VAL A 300 -2.95 13.01 13.99
C VAL A 300 -3.55 13.75 15.17
N ARG A 301 -4.08 13.02 16.13
CA ARG A 301 -4.80 13.57 17.27
C ARG A 301 -4.25 13.09 18.61
N ARG A 302 -4.39 13.95 19.62
CA ARG A 302 -4.40 13.57 21.03
C ARG A 302 -5.81 13.86 21.53
N ASP A 303 -6.53 12.82 21.93
CA ASP A 303 -7.96 12.91 22.23
C ASP A 303 -8.73 13.62 21.08
N LYS A 304 -9.34 14.78 21.36
CA LYS A 304 -10.08 15.57 20.37
C LYS A 304 -9.22 16.61 19.65
N GLU A 305 -7.99 16.82 20.08
CA GLU A 305 -7.13 17.89 19.58
C GLU A 305 -6.28 17.45 18.38
N ILE A 306 -6.29 18.24 17.30
CA ILE A 306 -5.48 17.97 16.11
C ILE A 306 -4.04 18.44 16.36
N MET A 307 -3.12 17.48 16.41
CA MET A 307 -1.68 17.70 16.58
C MET A 307 -0.97 17.93 15.24
N GLY A 308 -1.51 17.37 14.16
CA GLY A 308 -0.99 17.57 12.82
C GLY A 308 -1.92 17.04 11.74
N GLN A 309 -1.77 17.57 10.53
CA GLN A 309 -2.54 17.14 9.37
C GLN A 309 -1.65 17.12 8.14
N GLY A 310 -1.86 16.13 7.27
CA GLY A 310 -1.11 15.98 6.03
C GLY A 310 -1.96 15.36 4.93
N ILE A 311 -1.57 15.62 3.69
CA ILE A 311 -2.26 15.12 2.50
C ILE A 311 -1.41 14.09 1.74
N GLY A 312 -2.07 13.18 1.03
CA GLY A 312 -1.49 12.07 0.29
C GLY A 312 -2.37 11.65 -0.88
N THR A 313 -1.90 10.69 -1.68
CA THR A 313 -2.61 10.27 -2.92
C THR A 313 -3.22 8.89 -2.80
N VAL A 314 -2.40 7.87 -2.59
CA VAL A 314 -2.82 6.46 -2.69
C VAL A 314 -3.14 5.85 -1.33
N CYS A 315 -2.44 6.29 -0.28
CA CYS A 315 -2.62 5.76 1.07
C CYS A 315 -2.27 6.79 2.16
N ALA A 316 -2.75 6.51 3.37
CA ALA A 316 -2.54 7.36 4.55
C ALA A 316 -1.07 7.48 4.97
N PHE A 317 -0.20 6.51 4.66
CA PHE A 317 1.24 6.65 4.93
C PHE A 317 1.86 7.86 4.22
N SER A 318 1.44 8.11 2.98
CA SER A 318 1.90 9.30 2.26
C SER A 318 1.42 10.59 2.92
N SER A 319 0.21 10.58 3.47
CA SER A 319 -0.38 11.69 4.23
C SER A 319 0.28 11.90 5.58
N LEU A 320 0.62 10.83 6.31
CA LEU A 320 1.37 10.87 7.57
C LEU A 320 2.77 11.44 7.40
N LEU A 321 3.48 11.01 6.36
CA LEU A 321 4.78 11.61 6.01
C LEU A 321 4.67 13.10 5.74
N ASN A 322 3.60 13.51 5.05
CA ASN A 322 3.31 14.93 4.83
C ASN A 322 3.03 15.68 6.14
N ALA A 323 2.24 15.09 7.04
CA ALA A 323 1.91 15.66 8.34
C ALA A 323 3.17 15.85 9.20
N ALA A 324 3.98 14.79 9.35
CA ALA A 324 5.23 14.82 10.12
C ALA A 324 6.24 15.82 9.53
N ALA A 325 6.28 15.99 8.22
CA ALA A 325 7.17 16.95 7.58
C ALA A 325 6.72 18.41 7.70
N LYS A 326 5.42 18.69 7.88
CA LYS A 326 4.87 20.06 7.83
C LYS A 326 4.36 20.60 9.17
N SER A 327 3.83 19.75 10.05
CA SER A 327 3.29 20.21 11.33
C SER A 327 4.40 20.41 12.36
N ILE A 328 4.69 21.66 12.71
CA ILE A 328 5.68 22.02 13.75
C ILE A 328 5.32 21.34 15.08
N ARG A 329 4.03 21.36 15.43
CA ARG A 329 3.52 20.76 16.66
C ARG A 329 3.71 19.24 16.66
N LEU A 330 3.45 18.57 15.54
CA LEU A 330 3.68 17.14 15.43
C LEU A 330 5.18 16.80 15.49
N LYS A 331 6.04 17.64 14.89
CA LYS A 331 7.50 17.46 14.98
C LYS A 331 8.00 17.57 16.42
N SER A 332 7.50 18.53 17.19
CA SER A 332 7.90 18.67 18.60
C SER A 332 7.47 17.46 19.43
N GLU A 333 6.28 16.90 19.15
CA GLU A 333 5.81 15.68 19.82
C GLU A 333 6.66 14.47 19.43
N LEU A 334 6.96 14.27 18.15
CA LEU A 334 7.77 13.14 17.68
C LEU A 334 9.22 13.17 18.22
N GLY A 335 9.72 14.37 18.57
CA GLY A 335 11.08 14.59 19.06
C GLY A 335 12.08 14.66 17.91
N SER A 336 13.23 15.29 18.13
CA SER A 336 14.34 15.37 17.15
C SER A 336 15.10 14.05 16.99
N SER A 337 14.56 12.93 17.47
CA SER A 337 15.32 11.71 17.80
C SER A 337 15.35 10.65 16.70
N ARG A 338 14.85 10.93 15.49
CA ARG A 338 15.21 10.17 14.29
C ARG A 338 15.32 11.10 13.10
N GLU A 339 16.45 11.05 12.41
CA GLU A 339 16.72 11.63 11.10
C GLU A 339 15.75 11.03 10.04
N ILE A 340 14.45 11.36 10.12
CA ILE A 340 13.47 10.97 9.11
C ILE A 340 13.64 11.82 7.84
N VAL A 341 14.52 12.83 7.87
CA VAL A 341 14.58 13.89 6.86
C VAL A 341 16.00 14.30 6.43
N GLU A 342 17.07 13.94 7.16
CA GLU A 342 18.44 14.33 6.80
C GLU A 342 19.42 13.17 7.04
N GLU A 343 19.83 12.51 5.95
CA GLU A 343 21.20 12.00 5.73
C GLU A 343 21.60 12.33 4.29
#